data_AF-D9UV90-F1
#
_entry.id   AF-D9UV90-F1
#
_cell.length_a   1.000
_cell.length_b   1.000
_cell.length_c   1.000
_cell.angle_alpha   90.00
_cell.angle_beta   90.00
_cell.angle_gamma   90.00
#
_symmetry.space_group_name_H-M   'P 1'
#
loop_
_entity.id
_entity.type
_entity.pdbx_description
1 polymer ?
#
loop_
_entity_poly.entity_id
_entity_poly.type
_entity_poly.pdbx_seq_one_letter_code
_entity_poly.pdbx_strand_id
1 'polypeptide(L)'
;MVAGRVRLPAGALVQPTGGRTEQEHHMSRLDRLARQAEQKLARVRARESSALSGGQQARLAAATTVIVAKGTRLKSSPAAERSIERVWSEAEQSAAAELDAIRRQQSAQVAAAAEARVAKKTKGWW
;
A
#
# COMPACT_ATOMS: atom_id res chain seq x y z
N MET A 1 -52.89 41.61 -4.77
CA MET A 1 -52.03 40.43 -4.99
C MET A 1 -50.82 40.87 -5.79
N VAL A 2 -49.66 41.03 -5.14
CA VAL A 2 -48.43 41.54 -5.75
C VAL A 2 -47.57 40.35 -6.19
N ALA A 3 -47.37 40.19 -7.50
CA ALA A 3 -46.52 39.15 -8.06
C ALA A 3 -45.04 39.57 -7.94
N GLY A 4 -44.37 39.08 -6.90
CA GLY A 4 -42.93 39.23 -6.71
C GLY A 4 -42.15 38.42 -7.74
N ARG A 5 -41.62 39.10 -8.75
CA ARG A 5 -40.71 38.50 -9.75
C ARG A 5 -39.29 38.53 -9.18
N VAL A 6 -38.90 37.50 -8.43
CA VAL A 6 -37.53 37.33 -7.93
C VAL A 6 -36.63 36.96 -9.12
N ARG A 7 -35.83 37.93 -9.57
CA ARG A 7 -34.79 37.74 -10.58
C ARG A 7 -33.64 36.98 -9.93
N LEU A 8 -33.53 35.68 -10.22
CA LEU A 8 -32.36 34.88 -9.84
C LEU A 8 -31.12 35.35 -10.63
N PRO A 9 -29.94 35.53 -10.00
CA PRO A 9 -28.72 35.85 -10.73
C PRO A 9 -28.24 34.60 -11.50
N ALA A 10 -28.29 34.70 -12.83
CA ALA A 10 -27.55 33.82 -13.72
C ALA A 10 -26.06 34.07 -13.53
N GLY A 11 -25.32 33.13 -12.92
CA GLY A 11 -23.89 33.30 -12.75
C GLY A 11 -23.19 32.44 -11.71
N ALA A 12 -23.85 31.45 -11.10
CA ALA A 12 -23.13 30.48 -10.28
C ALA A 12 -22.44 29.43 -11.18
N LEU A 13 -21.34 29.82 -11.83
CA LEU A 13 -20.34 28.87 -12.29
C LEU A 13 -19.72 28.22 -11.04
N VAL A 14 -20.33 27.15 -10.58
CA VAL A 14 -19.72 26.21 -9.65
C VAL A 14 -18.49 25.64 -10.35
N GLN A 15 -17.33 26.21 -10.06
CA GLN A 15 -16.07 25.66 -10.51
C GLN A 15 -15.88 24.28 -9.87
N PRO A 16 -15.56 23.22 -10.64
CA PRO A 16 -15.14 21.94 -10.08
C PRO A 16 -13.69 22.04 -9.61
N THR A 17 -13.40 22.85 -8.59
CA THR A 17 -12.06 23.00 -8.00
C THR A 17 -11.72 21.90 -6.98
N GLY A 18 -12.69 21.05 -6.59
CA GLY A 18 -12.49 20.00 -5.59
C GLY A 18 -11.66 18.79 -6.04
N GLY A 19 -11.52 18.54 -7.35
CA GLY A 19 -10.88 17.32 -7.84
C GLY A 19 -9.34 17.30 -7.74
N ARG A 20 -8.68 18.45 -7.81
CA ARG A 20 -7.19 18.51 -7.87
C ARG A 20 -6.57 18.29 -6.49
N THR A 21 -7.14 18.88 -5.44
CA THR A 21 -6.63 18.73 -4.07
C THR A 21 -6.87 17.32 -3.52
N GLU A 22 -8.04 16.71 -3.77
CA GLU A 22 -8.28 15.32 -3.38
C GLU A 22 -7.36 14.33 -4.11
N GLN A 23 -7.11 14.55 -5.40
CA GLN A 23 -6.16 13.73 -6.16
C GLN A 23 -4.73 13.87 -5.63
N GLU A 24 -4.28 15.08 -5.31
CA GLU A 24 -2.96 15.34 -4.71
C GLU A 24 -2.80 14.68 -3.33
N HIS A 25 -3.84 14.74 -2.48
CA HIS A 25 -3.85 14.08 -1.18
C HIS A 25 -3.83 12.54 -1.31
N HIS A 26 -4.55 11.99 -2.29
CA HIS A 26 -4.59 10.55 -2.52
C HIS A 26 -3.25 10.01 -3.05
N MET A 27 -2.61 10.71 -3.99
CA MET A 27 -1.25 10.38 -4.44
C MET A 27 -0.24 10.46 -3.29
N SER A 28 -0.28 11.53 -2.49
CA SER A 28 0.59 11.70 -1.32
C SER A 28 0.39 10.61 -0.25
N ARG A 29 -0.81 10.00 -0.20
CA ARG A 29 -1.10 8.86 0.67
C ARG A 29 -0.53 7.57 0.10
N LEU A 30 -0.71 7.30 -1.19
CA LEU A 30 -0.14 6.12 -1.87
C LEU A 30 1.38 6.11 -1.79
N ASP A 31 2.04 7.26 -1.99
CA ASP A 31 3.50 7.37 -1.88
C ASP A 31 4.01 7.13 -0.45
N ARG A 32 3.24 7.55 0.57
CA ARG A 32 3.55 7.21 1.96
C ARG A 32 3.40 5.72 2.23
N LEU A 33 2.34 5.10 1.72
CA LEU A 33 2.12 3.65 1.85
C LEU A 33 3.20 2.85 1.12
N ALA A 34 3.61 3.27 -0.07
CA ALA A 34 4.70 2.65 -0.83
C ALA A 34 6.01 2.69 -0.03
N ARG A 35 6.39 3.86 0.53
CA ARG A 35 7.58 3.98 1.37
C ARG A 35 7.52 3.11 2.62
N GLN A 36 6.36 3.01 3.27
CA GLN A 36 6.18 2.14 4.44
C GLN A 36 6.31 0.66 4.06
N ALA A 37 5.74 0.25 2.93
CA ALA A 37 5.85 -1.12 2.42
C ALA A 37 7.30 -1.47 2.02
N GLU A 38 8.03 -0.54 1.40
CA GLU A 38 9.45 -0.70 1.08
C GLU A 38 10.31 -0.83 2.34
N GLN A 39 10.06 -0.01 3.37
CA GLN A 39 10.72 -0.13 4.67
C GLN A 39 10.42 -1.47 5.35
N LYS A 40 9.17 -1.94 5.29
CA LYS A 40 8.78 -3.26 5.81
C LYS A 40 9.54 -4.38 5.09
N LEU A 41 9.59 -4.34 3.76
CA LEU A 41 10.33 -5.32 2.95
C LEU A 41 11.83 -5.31 3.29
N ALA A 42 12.44 -4.12 3.43
CA ALA A 42 13.84 -3.98 3.81
C ALA A 42 14.13 -4.60 5.19
N ARG A 43 13.25 -4.37 6.17
CA ARG A 43 13.37 -4.96 7.51
C ARG A 43 13.17 -6.47 7.52
N VAL A 44 12.23 -6.99 6.74
CA VAL A 44 12.06 -8.45 6.56
C VAL A 44 13.32 -9.07 5.95
N ARG A 45 13.92 -8.44 4.95
CA ARG A 45 15.20 -8.87 4.35
C ARG A 45 16.37 -8.81 5.33
N ALA A 46 16.40 -7.81 6.20
CA ALA A 46 17.36 -7.69 7.29
C ALA A 46 17.13 -8.70 8.44
N ARG A 47 16.13 -9.60 8.30
CA ARG A 47 15.73 -10.58 9.31
C ARG A 47 15.30 -9.94 10.65
N GLU A 48 14.73 -8.74 10.58
CA GLU A 48 14.12 -8.08 11.76
C GLU A 48 12.75 -8.68 12.06
N SER A 49 12.63 -9.39 13.18
CA SER A 49 11.38 -10.07 13.58
C SER A 49 10.22 -9.12 13.88
N SER A 50 10.51 -7.84 14.16
CA SER A 50 9.52 -6.78 14.35
C SER A 50 8.72 -6.43 13.09
N ALA A 51 9.23 -6.79 11.91
CA ALA A 51 8.56 -6.55 10.63
C ALA A 51 7.61 -7.69 10.19
N LEU A 52 7.63 -8.81 10.92
CA LEU A 52 6.74 -9.95 10.70
C LEU A 52 5.34 -9.65 11.23
N SER A 53 4.31 -10.21 10.59
CA SER A 53 2.95 -10.19 11.15
C SER A 53 2.87 -11.02 12.45
N GLY A 54 1.88 -10.75 13.31
CA GLY A 54 1.75 -11.46 14.59
C GLY A 54 1.68 -12.99 14.46
N GLY A 55 1.03 -13.50 13.41
CA GLY A 55 1.01 -14.95 13.12
C GLY A 55 2.37 -15.51 12.70
N GLN A 56 3.16 -14.74 11.93
CA GLN A 56 4.51 -15.12 11.53
C GLN A 56 5.49 -15.04 12.71
N GLN A 57 5.34 -14.05 13.59
CA GLN A 57 6.10 -13.95 14.84
C GLN A 57 5.87 -15.16 15.74
N ALA A 58 4.61 -15.60 15.89
CA ALA A 58 4.28 -16.79 16.68
C ALA A 58 4.92 -18.07 16.10
N ARG A 59 4.89 -18.25 14.78
CA ARG A 59 5.53 -19.39 14.10
C ARG A 59 7.06 -19.36 14.25
N LEU A 60 7.68 -18.18 14.10
CA LEU A 60 9.11 -18.00 14.31
C LEU A 60 9.50 -18.34 15.75
N ALA A 61 8.77 -17.82 16.74
CA ALA A 61 9.01 -18.09 18.16
C ALA A 61 8.87 -19.59 18.50
N ALA A 62 7.85 -20.26 17.97
CA ALA A 62 7.66 -21.69 18.15
C ALA A 62 8.83 -22.50 17.58
N ALA A 63 9.26 -22.19 16.35
CA ALA A 63 10.38 -22.87 15.71
C ALA A 63 11.71 -22.65 16.45
N THR A 64 12.00 -21.42 16.87
CA THR A 64 13.18 -21.09 17.68
C THR A 64 13.16 -21.84 19.02
N THR A 65 12.01 -21.92 19.68
CA THR A 65 11.87 -22.67 20.94
C THR A 65 12.19 -24.15 20.74
N VAL A 66 11.78 -24.76 19.62
CA VAL A 66 12.11 -26.16 19.29
C VAL A 66 13.62 -26.33 19.05
N ILE A 67 14.28 -25.37 18.40
CA ILE A 67 15.74 -25.40 18.21
C ILE A 67 16.46 -25.31 19.55
N VAL A 68 16.06 -24.38 20.42
CA VAL A 68 16.65 -24.23 21.76
C VAL A 68 16.44 -25.49 22.60
N ALA A 69 15.22 -26.04 22.62
CA ALA A 69 14.89 -27.23 23.41
C ALA A 69 15.60 -28.51 22.91
N LYS A 70 15.87 -28.63 21.61
CA LYS A 70 16.59 -29.79 21.05
C LYS A 70 18.11 -29.58 21.04
N GLY A 71 18.58 -28.35 20.87
CA GLY A 71 19.99 -27.97 20.97
C GLY A 71 20.56 -28.22 22.36
N THR A 72 19.81 -27.92 23.42
CA THR A 72 20.16 -28.29 24.80
C THR A 72 20.17 -29.81 25.04
N ARG A 73 19.53 -30.59 24.16
CA ARG A 73 19.56 -32.06 24.15
C ARG A 73 20.57 -32.64 23.13
N LEU A 74 21.48 -31.83 22.60
CA LEU A 74 22.47 -32.20 21.56
C LEU A 74 21.87 -32.84 20.29
N LYS A 75 20.60 -32.58 20.00
CA LYS A 75 19.94 -33.01 18.76
C LYS A 75 19.69 -31.79 17.89
N SER A 76 20.32 -31.72 16.73
CA SER A 76 19.95 -30.72 15.72
C SER A 76 18.50 -30.97 15.25
N SER A 77 17.80 -29.90 14.85
CA SER A 77 16.41 -30.01 14.37
C SER A 77 16.27 -29.41 12.96
N PRO A 78 16.65 -30.16 11.90
CA PRO A 78 16.53 -29.70 10.52
C PRO A 78 15.11 -29.32 10.10
N ALA A 79 14.10 -29.85 10.79
CA ALA A 79 12.70 -29.48 10.56
C ALA A 79 12.39 -28.06 11.06
N ALA A 80 12.98 -27.65 12.18
CA ALA A 80 12.75 -26.34 12.78
C ALA A 80 13.49 -25.25 11.98
N GLU A 81 14.72 -25.50 11.57
CA GLU A 81 15.47 -24.61 10.66
C GLU A 81 14.70 -24.37 9.35
N ARG A 82 14.20 -25.44 8.72
CA ARG A 82 13.34 -25.33 7.53
C ARG A 82 12.02 -24.61 7.78
N SER A 83 11.50 -24.62 9.00
CA SER A 83 10.29 -23.85 9.33
C SER A 83 10.59 -22.37 9.51
N ILE A 84 11.74 -22.01 10.10
CA ILE A 84 12.20 -20.63 10.20
C ILE A 84 12.40 -20.05 8.80
N GLU A 85 13.08 -20.77 7.91
CA GLU A 85 13.33 -20.28 6.55
C GLU A 85 12.03 -20.10 5.75
N ARG A 86 11.07 -21.01 5.93
CA ARG A 86 9.73 -20.86 5.35
C ARG A 86 9.01 -19.62 5.84
N VAL A 87 9.04 -19.33 7.15
CA VAL A 87 8.40 -18.13 7.71
C VAL A 87 8.99 -16.86 7.10
N TRP A 88 10.31 -16.80 6.92
CA TRP A 88 10.98 -15.65 6.31
C TRP A 88 10.67 -15.53 4.82
N SER A 89 10.70 -16.64 4.07
CA SER A 89 10.31 -16.65 2.66
C SER A 89 8.86 -16.22 2.45
N GLU A 90 7.93 -16.70 3.29
CA GLU A 90 6.52 -16.31 3.26
C GLU A 90 6.36 -14.80 3.56
N ALA A 91 7.11 -14.29 4.53
CA ALA A 91 7.08 -12.87 4.88
C ALA A 91 7.59 -11.97 3.75
N GLU A 92 8.69 -12.36 3.09
CA GLU A 92 9.24 -11.61 1.96
C GLU A 92 8.25 -11.60 0.79
N GLN A 93 7.66 -12.75 0.46
CA GLN A 93 6.66 -12.85 -0.62
C GLN A 93 5.42 -11.99 -0.31
N SER A 94 4.92 -12.04 0.93
CA SER A 94 3.77 -11.24 1.35
C SER A 94 4.08 -9.74 1.26
N ALA A 95 5.25 -9.30 1.74
CA ALA A 95 5.64 -7.89 1.69
C ALA A 95 5.87 -7.40 0.25
N ALA A 96 6.43 -8.25 -0.62
CA ALA A 96 6.59 -7.93 -2.05
C ALA A 96 5.23 -7.81 -2.75
N ALA A 97 4.30 -8.73 -2.49
CA ALA A 97 2.95 -8.67 -3.05
C ALA A 97 2.18 -7.41 -2.62
N GLU A 98 2.32 -6.99 -1.35
CA GLU A 98 1.75 -5.72 -0.86
C GLU A 98 2.31 -4.52 -1.65
N LEU A 99 3.63 -4.48 -1.88
CA LEU A 99 4.28 -3.39 -2.62
C LEU A 99 3.81 -3.35 -4.09
N ASP A 100 3.71 -4.51 -4.73
CA ASP A 100 3.23 -4.60 -6.11
C ASP A 100 1.78 -4.16 -6.25
N ALA A 101 0.92 -4.47 -5.28
CA ALA A 101 -0.46 -3.99 -5.25
C ALA A 101 -0.53 -2.46 -5.19
N ILE A 102 0.29 -1.82 -4.36
CA ILE A 102 0.36 -0.35 -4.25
C ILE A 102 0.87 0.27 -5.56
N ARG A 103 1.91 -0.32 -6.18
CA ARG A 103 2.46 0.17 -7.46
C ARG A 103 1.46 0.06 -8.60
N ARG A 104 0.66 -1.01 -8.65
CA ARG A 104 -0.45 -1.12 -9.62
C ARG A 104 -1.47 -0.01 -9.45
N GLN A 105 -1.85 0.31 -8.21
CA GLN A 105 -2.76 1.43 -7.94
C GLN A 105 -2.18 2.77 -8.38
N GLN A 106 -0.89 3.03 -8.12
CA GLN A 106 -0.22 4.24 -8.60
C GLN A 106 -0.23 4.33 -10.14
N SER A 107 0.12 3.25 -10.83
CA SER A 107 0.12 3.24 -12.30
C SER A 107 -1.28 3.49 -12.90
N ALA A 108 -2.33 2.95 -12.28
CA ALA A 108 -3.70 3.16 -12.70
C ALA A 108 -4.12 4.64 -12.56
N GLN A 109 -3.69 5.32 -11.49
CA GLN A 109 -3.97 6.75 -11.30
C GLN A 109 -3.24 7.63 -12.31
N VAL A 110 -1.97 7.31 -12.60
CA VAL A 110 -1.19 8.05 -13.61
C VAL A 110 -1.82 7.89 -14.99
N ALA A 111 -2.26 6.68 -15.36
CA ALA A 111 -2.95 6.42 -16.61
C ALA A 111 -4.28 7.21 -16.72
N ALA A 112 -5.13 7.13 -15.70
CA ALA A 112 -6.39 7.88 -15.66
C ALA A 112 -6.19 9.41 -15.74
N ALA A 113 -5.15 9.93 -15.08
CA ALA A 113 -4.79 11.34 -15.15
C ALA A 113 -4.30 11.75 -16.55
N ALA A 114 -3.54 10.88 -17.23
CA ALA A 114 -3.08 11.12 -18.60
C ALA A 114 -4.26 11.15 -19.59
N GLU A 115 -5.18 10.20 -19.50
CA GLU A 115 -6.41 10.18 -20.31
C GLU A 115 -7.25 11.45 -20.11
N ALA A 116 -7.41 11.90 -18.87
CA ALA A 116 -8.13 13.13 -18.57
C ALA A 116 -7.45 14.38 -19.17
N ARG A 117 -6.11 14.42 -19.25
CA ARG A 117 -5.38 15.51 -19.91
C ARG A 117 -5.55 15.49 -21.43
N VAL A 118 -5.51 14.31 -22.04
CA VAL A 118 -5.75 14.13 -23.47
C VAL A 118 -7.18 14.56 -23.83
N ALA A 119 -8.18 14.12 -23.07
CA ALA A 119 -9.58 14.48 -23.26
C ALA A 119 -9.87 15.99 -23.12
N LYS A 120 -9.12 16.69 -22.25
CA LYS A 120 -9.19 18.16 -22.14
C LYS A 120 -8.55 18.86 -23.34
N LYS A 121 -7.41 18.36 -23.82
CA LYS A 121 -6.74 18.91 -25.01
C LYS A 121 -7.59 18.76 -26.27
N THR A 122 -8.23 17.61 -26.46
CA THR A 122 -9.06 17.36 -27.65
C THR A 122 -10.33 18.22 -27.68
N LYS A 123 -10.86 18.66 -26.54
CA LYS A 123 -12.03 19.55 -26.45
C LYS A 123 -11.71 21.05 -26.60
N GLY A 124 -10.45 21.45 -26.56
CA GLY A 124 -10.04 22.87 -26.56
C GLY A 124 -9.28 23.32 -27.82
N TRP A 125 -9.25 22.50 -28.86
CA TRP A 125 -8.47 22.75 -30.09
C TRP A 125 -9.33 23.12 -31.31
N TRP A 126 -10.66 22.98 -31.26
CA TRP A 126 -11.56 23.52 -32.27
C TRP A 126 -12.25 24.80 -31.79
#